data_AF-Q6EGS0-F1
#
_entry.id   AF-Q6EGS0-F1
#
_cell.length_a   1.000
_cell.length_b   1.000
_cell.length_c   1.000
_cell.angle_alpha   90.00
_cell.angle_beta   90.00
_cell.angle_gamma   90.00
#
_symmetry.space_group_name_H-M   'P 1'
#
loop_
_entity.id
_entity.type
_entity.pdbx_description
1 polymer ?
#
loop_
_entity_poly.entity_id
_entity_poly.type
_entity_poly.pdbx_seq_one_letter_code
_entity_poly.pdbx_strand_id
1 'polypeptide(L)'
;CYVQFPQRFDGIDRHDRYSDRNVVFFDINMKGLDGIQGPIYVGTGCVFRRQALYGYDAPVKKKPPGRTCNCLPRWCCCCCRSKKKNKKSKSKSNEKKKSKEASKQIHALENIEEGIEGIDNEKSALMPQIKFEKKFGQSSVFIAATLMEDGGVPKGARSASLLKEAIHVISCGYEDKTEWGKEIGWIYG
;
A
#
# COMPACT_ATOMS: atom_id res chain seq x y z
N CYS A 1 -2.41 -0.15 6.83
CA CYS A 1 -1.71 -0.31 8.12
C CYS A 1 -2.32 0.62 9.15
N TYR A 2 -2.39 0.15 10.39
CA TYR A 2 -3.06 0.82 11.51
C TYR A 2 -2.41 0.41 12.82
N VAL A 3 -2.72 1.15 13.88
CA VAL A 3 -2.44 0.75 15.26
C VAL A 3 -3.76 0.38 15.92
N GLN A 4 -3.85 -0.84 16.46
CA GLN A 4 -5.02 -1.35 17.18
C GLN A 4 -4.80 -1.21 18.67
N PHE A 5 -5.74 -0.55 19.35
CA PHE A 5 -5.80 -0.49 20.81
C PHE A 5 -6.75 -1.58 21.32
N PRO A 6 -6.44 -2.22 22.46
CA PRO A 6 -7.31 -3.24 23.04
C PRO A 6 -8.61 -2.60 23.54
N GLN A 7 -9.75 -3.19 23.20
CA GLN A 7 -11.05 -2.74 23.70
C GLN A 7 -11.23 -3.22 25.15
N ARG A 8 -11.65 -2.32 26.04
CA ARG A 8 -11.95 -2.62 27.44
C ARG A 8 -13.36 -2.14 27.76
N PHE A 9 -14.08 -2.95 28.51
CA PHE A 9 -15.47 -2.66 28.91
C PHE A 9 -15.52 -2.42 30.41
N ASP A 10 -16.37 -1.47 30.81
CA ASP A 10 -16.64 -1.15 32.20
C ASP A 10 -17.95 -1.82 32.67
N GLY A 11 -18.19 -1.83 33.98
CA GLY A 11 -19.44 -2.37 34.55
C GLY A 11 -19.55 -3.89 34.51
N ILE A 12 -18.42 -4.59 34.36
CA ILE A 12 -18.39 -6.06 34.28
C ILE A 12 -18.58 -6.67 35.67
N ASP A 13 -19.41 -7.69 35.74
CA ASP A 13 -19.62 -8.48 36.95
C ASP A 13 -18.28 -8.98 37.54
N ARG A 14 -18.22 -9.09 38.87
CA ARG A 14 -17.01 -9.53 39.58
C ARG A 14 -16.62 -10.95 39.21
N HIS A 15 -17.59 -11.81 38.91
CA HIS A 15 -17.35 -13.20 38.52
C HIS A 15 -17.16 -13.37 37.01
N ASP A 16 -17.36 -12.31 36.21
CA ASP A 16 -17.21 -12.30 34.74
C ASP A 16 -17.79 -13.57 34.08
N ARG A 17 -19.01 -13.95 34.51
CA ARG A 17 -19.63 -15.22 34.10
C ARG A 17 -19.82 -15.34 32.58
N TYR A 18 -19.98 -14.21 31.91
CA TYR A 18 -20.16 -14.13 30.45
C TYR A 18 -18.83 -13.93 29.70
N SER A 19 -17.70 -13.77 30.40
CA SER A 19 -16.38 -13.54 29.80
C SER A 19 -16.31 -12.29 28.92
N ASP A 20 -17.07 -11.25 29.27
CA ASP A 20 -17.21 -10.03 28.47
C ASP A 20 -15.91 -9.21 28.45
N ARG A 21 -14.98 -9.44 29.38
CA ARG A 21 -13.65 -8.81 29.39
C ARG A 21 -12.82 -9.17 28.16
N ASN A 22 -13.09 -10.31 27.52
CA ASN A 22 -12.38 -10.79 26.32
C ASN A 22 -10.83 -10.77 26.46
N VAL A 23 -10.31 -11.00 27.68
CA VAL A 23 -8.87 -10.89 28.02
C VAL A 23 -8.03 -11.82 27.15
N VAL A 24 -8.48 -13.06 26.93
CA VAL A 24 -7.74 -14.04 26.11
C VAL A 24 -7.54 -13.53 24.69
N PHE A 25 -8.58 -12.94 24.10
CA PHE A 25 -8.51 -12.44 22.74
C PHE A 25 -7.58 -11.22 22.62
N PHE A 26 -7.75 -10.21 23.48
CA PHE A 26 -6.98 -8.97 23.40
C PHE A 26 -5.57 -9.05 24.01
N ASP A 27 -5.36 -9.82 25.08
CA ASP A 27 -4.08 -9.86 25.79
C ASP A 27 -3.19 -11.04 25.44
N ILE A 28 -3.75 -12.14 24.91
CA ILE A 28 -2.96 -13.31 24.52
C ILE A 28 -2.86 -13.39 23.00
N ASN A 29 -3.99 -13.53 22.31
CA ASN A 29 -3.98 -13.77 20.86
C ASN A 29 -3.44 -12.56 20.09
N MET A 30 -3.98 -11.36 20.33
CA MET A 30 -3.52 -10.16 19.63
C MET A 30 -2.07 -9.79 19.92
N LYS A 31 -1.62 -9.94 21.16
CA LYS A 31 -0.20 -9.72 21.51
C LYS A 31 0.71 -10.76 20.85
N GLY A 32 0.25 -12.00 20.72
CA GLY A 32 0.98 -13.03 19.98
C GLY A 32 1.13 -12.70 18.49
N LEU A 33 0.07 -12.19 17.85
CA LEU A 33 0.09 -11.78 16.44
C LEU A 33 0.98 -10.55 16.19
N ASP A 34 1.16 -9.68 17.20
CA ASP A 34 2.01 -8.49 17.12
C ASP A 34 3.48 -8.84 16.79
N GLY A 35 3.96 -10.01 17.22
CA GLY A 35 5.31 -10.49 16.90
C GLY A 35 5.51 -10.93 15.44
N ILE A 36 4.45 -11.10 14.66
CA ILE A 36 4.51 -11.61 13.28
C ILE A 36 4.09 -10.54 12.27
N GLN A 37 2.81 -10.14 12.30
CA GLN A 37 2.22 -9.21 11.33
C GLN A 37 1.38 -8.10 11.98
N GLY A 38 1.12 -8.17 13.28
CA GLY A 38 0.23 -7.24 13.98
C GLY A 38 -1.12 -7.86 14.32
N PRO A 39 -1.88 -7.23 15.24
CA PRO A 39 -3.25 -7.62 15.56
C PRO A 39 -4.21 -7.40 14.39
N ILE A 40 -5.34 -8.09 14.41
CA ILE A 40 -6.43 -7.91 13.45
C ILE A 40 -7.30 -6.69 13.81
N TYR A 41 -7.96 -6.12 12.81
CA TYR A 41 -8.89 -5.02 12.99
C TYR A 41 -10.22 -5.54 13.56
N VAL A 42 -10.70 -4.91 14.63
CA VAL A 42 -11.93 -5.34 15.34
C VAL A 42 -13.11 -4.38 15.22
N GLY A 43 -13.00 -3.32 14.43
CA GLY A 43 -14.08 -2.34 14.24
C GLY A 43 -13.92 -1.05 15.05
N THR A 44 -13.21 -1.05 16.18
CA THR A 44 -13.05 0.13 17.05
C THR A 44 -11.63 0.27 17.59
N GLY A 45 -11.32 1.44 18.15
CA GLY A 45 -10.03 1.66 18.83
C GLY A 45 -8.83 1.58 17.90
N CYS A 46 -8.95 2.11 16.68
CA CYS A 46 -7.87 2.09 15.69
C CYS A 46 -7.51 3.46 15.16
N VAL A 47 -6.23 3.64 14.87
CA VAL A 47 -5.73 4.78 14.09
C VAL A 47 -5.16 4.27 12.77
N PHE A 48 -5.78 4.65 11.66
CA PHE A 48 -5.37 4.27 10.32
C PHE A 48 -4.47 5.31 9.69
N ARG A 49 -3.45 4.85 8.96
CA ARG A 49 -2.73 5.74 8.05
C ARG A 49 -3.58 6.00 6.81
N ARG A 50 -3.90 7.26 6.54
CA ARG A 50 -4.70 7.70 5.38
C ARG A 50 -4.26 7.08 4.05
N GLN A 51 -2.97 7.15 3.72
CA GLN A 51 -2.43 6.58 2.47
C GLN A 51 -2.66 5.05 2.36
N ALA A 52 -2.62 4.33 3.48
CA ALA A 52 -2.83 2.89 3.43
C ALA A 52 -4.30 2.53 3.18
N LEU A 53 -5.26 3.37 3.59
CA LEU A 53 -6.68 3.18 3.28
C LEU A 53 -6.96 3.35 1.78
N TYR A 54 -6.17 4.17 1.09
CA TYR A 54 -6.22 4.36 -0.36
C TYR A 54 -5.44 3.28 -1.15
N GLY A 55 -4.88 2.28 -0.47
CA GLY A 55 -4.12 1.22 -1.10
C GLY A 55 -2.77 1.67 -1.67
N TYR A 56 -2.12 2.67 -1.06
CA TYR A 56 -0.70 2.96 -1.34
C TYR A 56 0.20 2.09 -0.47
N ASP A 57 1.33 1.65 -1.04
CA ASP A 57 2.32 0.84 -0.36
C ASP A 57 3.04 1.59 0.76
N ALA A 58 3.64 0.82 1.67
CA ALA A 58 4.47 1.38 2.73
C ALA A 58 5.69 2.13 2.13
N PRO A 59 6.06 3.29 2.69
CA PRO A 59 7.20 4.06 2.22
C PRO A 59 8.48 3.24 2.44
N VAL A 60 9.30 3.17 1.40
CA VAL A 60 10.55 2.42 1.44
C VAL A 60 11.53 3.11 2.39
N LYS A 61 11.91 2.43 3.48
CA LYS A 61 12.97 2.92 4.37
C LYS A 61 14.28 2.96 3.58
N LYS A 62 14.91 4.14 3.49
CA LYS A 62 16.27 4.25 2.96
C LYS A 62 17.18 3.41 3.83
N LYS A 63 17.83 2.40 3.23
CA LYS A 63 18.81 1.60 3.96
C LYS A 63 19.90 2.56 4.45
N PRO A 64 20.32 2.50 5.72
CA PRO A 64 21.48 3.27 6.15
C PRO A 64 22.66 2.92 5.24
N PRO A 65 23.56 3.86 4.94
CA PRO A 65 24.77 3.54 4.21
C PRO A 65 25.46 2.40 4.96
N GLY A 66 25.73 1.30 4.24
CA GLY A 66 26.31 0.11 4.83
C GLY A 66 27.60 0.51 5.55
N ARG A 67 27.64 0.32 6.87
CA ARG A 67 28.87 0.47 7.63
C ARG A 67 29.82 -0.64 7.16
N THR A 68 30.64 -0.36 6.16
CA THR A 68 31.82 -1.17 5.91
C THR A 68 32.72 -0.96 7.13
N CYS A 69 32.87 -2.00 7.94
CA CYS A 69 33.83 -2.02 9.02
C CYS A 69 35.24 -1.84 8.42
N ASN A 70 35.78 -0.63 8.47
CA ASN A 70 37.22 -0.41 8.38
C ASN A 70 37.93 -0.78 9.70
N CYS A 71 37.35 -1.71 10.47
CA CYS A 71 37.83 -2.12 11.79
C CYS A 71 39.09 -3.01 11.74
N LEU A 72 39.76 -3.10 10.59
CA LEU A 72 41.04 -3.77 10.45
C LEU A 72 42.08 -2.74 10.03
N PRO A 73 43.06 -2.42 10.90
CA PRO A 73 44.25 -1.70 10.52
C PRO A 73 44.89 -2.37 9.29
N ARG A 74 45.43 -1.54 8.39
CA ARG A 74 46.05 -1.90 7.09
C ARG A 74 47.10 -3.03 7.13
N TRP A 75 47.55 -3.46 8.30
CA TRP A 75 48.58 -4.48 8.48
C TRP A 75 48.05 -5.93 8.44
N CYS A 76 46.77 -6.21 8.71
CA CYS A 76 46.30 -7.60 8.91
C CYS A 76 45.58 -8.25 7.70
N CYS A 77 45.68 -7.70 6.49
CA CYS A 77 44.90 -8.16 5.33
C CYS A 77 45.67 -9.09 4.36
N CYS A 78 46.56 -9.95 4.86
CA CYS A 78 47.34 -10.88 4.03
C CYS A 78 46.65 -12.20 3.66
N CYS A 79 45.38 -12.45 4.04
CA CYS A 79 44.77 -13.77 3.86
C CYS A 79 43.47 -13.83 3.03
N CYS A 80 43.00 -12.75 2.40
CA CYS A 80 41.80 -12.80 1.54
C CYS A 80 42.00 -12.01 0.23
N ARG A 81 42.92 -12.53 -0.60
CA ARG A 81 43.28 -11.98 -1.91
C ARG A 81 42.35 -12.53 -3.00
N SER A 82 41.12 -12.03 -3.07
CA SER A 82 40.19 -12.37 -4.17
C SER A 82 40.10 -11.20 -5.17
N LYS A 83 40.67 -11.47 -6.36
CA LYS A 83 40.92 -10.55 -7.47
C LYS A 83 39.66 -9.79 -7.94
N LYS A 84 39.67 -8.46 -7.87
CA LYS A 84 38.79 -7.61 -8.71
C LYS A 84 39.27 -7.68 -10.16
N LYS A 85 38.54 -8.37 -11.03
CA LYS A 85 38.67 -8.21 -12.49
C LYS A 85 37.62 -7.23 -12.98
N ASN A 86 38.08 -6.08 -13.47
CA ASN A 86 37.31 -5.25 -14.40
C ASN A 86 37.11 -6.04 -15.71
N LYS A 87 35.87 -6.17 -16.17
CA LYS A 87 35.60 -6.52 -17.58
C LYS A 87 34.36 -5.80 -18.08
N LYS A 88 34.58 -4.84 -18.99
CA LYS A 88 33.56 -4.22 -19.85
C LYS A 88 33.09 -5.23 -20.91
N SER A 89 31.78 -5.24 -21.16
CA SER A 89 31.02 -5.55 -22.39
C SER A 89 31.36 -6.80 -23.24
N LYS A 90 30.40 -7.73 -23.42
CA LYS A 90 29.57 -7.92 -24.66
C LYS A 90 28.69 -9.19 -24.62
N SER A 91 27.41 -9.00 -24.97
CA SER A 91 26.45 -9.82 -25.76
C SER A 91 26.37 -11.37 -25.72
N LYS A 92 25.11 -11.84 -25.56
CA LYS A 92 24.44 -13.09 -26.06
C LYS A 92 25.00 -14.42 -25.52
N SER A 93 24.25 -15.50 -25.21
CA SER A 93 22.89 -15.94 -25.51
C SER A 93 22.56 -17.21 -24.68
N ASN A 94 21.27 -17.38 -24.37
CA ASN A 94 20.47 -18.62 -24.24
C ASN A 94 20.82 -19.82 -23.32
N GLU A 95 19.74 -20.21 -22.62
CA GLU A 95 19.24 -21.55 -22.25
C GLU A 95 19.47 -22.17 -20.85
N LYS A 96 18.38 -22.03 -20.06
CA LYS A 96 17.53 -23.07 -19.43
C LYS A 96 18.13 -24.03 -18.38
N LYS A 97 17.54 -23.99 -17.17
CA LYS A 97 16.56 -25.01 -16.69
C LYS A 97 15.85 -24.60 -15.39
N LYS A 98 14.50 -24.57 -15.46
CA LYS A 98 13.45 -25.21 -14.60
C LYS A 98 13.76 -25.48 -13.11
N SER A 99 12.84 -25.43 -12.13
CA SER A 99 11.40 -25.15 -12.03
C SER A 99 10.96 -25.55 -10.60
N LYS A 100 10.08 -24.79 -9.94
CA LYS A 100 8.81 -25.26 -9.30
C LYS A 100 8.17 -24.15 -8.44
N GLU A 101 7.31 -23.38 -9.10
CA GLU A 101 5.84 -23.44 -8.95
C GLU A 101 5.25 -23.52 -7.53
N ALA A 102 4.58 -22.44 -7.13
CA ALA A 102 3.21 -22.49 -6.62
C ALA A 102 2.49 -21.17 -6.95
N SER A 103 1.26 -21.31 -7.45
CA SER A 103 0.18 -20.31 -7.65
C SER A 103 0.17 -19.51 -8.97
N LYS A 104 -0.25 -20.20 -10.04
CA LYS A 104 -1.07 -19.64 -11.12
C LYS A 104 -2.47 -19.34 -10.59
N GLN A 105 -3.02 -18.18 -10.94
CA GLN A 105 -4.40 -17.98 -11.44
C GLN A 105 -4.67 -16.48 -11.55
N ILE A 106 -4.68 -15.93 -12.77
CA ILE A 106 -5.90 -15.50 -13.48
C ILE A 106 -5.48 -15.06 -14.88
N HIS A 107 -6.38 -15.34 -15.79
CA HIS A 107 -6.21 -15.75 -17.16
C HIS A 107 -6.08 -14.55 -18.10
N ALA A 108 -5.29 -14.76 -19.15
CA ALA A 108 -5.20 -13.88 -20.30
C ALA A 108 -6.59 -13.65 -20.92
N LEU A 109 -6.91 -12.38 -21.14
CA LEU A 109 -7.78 -11.96 -22.23
C LEU A 109 -6.85 -11.15 -23.15
N GLU A 110 -6.22 -11.87 -24.07
CA GLU A 110 -5.44 -11.29 -25.15
C GLU A 110 -6.40 -10.66 -26.16
N ASN A 111 -6.04 -9.43 -26.51
CA ASN A 111 -6.72 -8.55 -27.44
C ASN A 111 -6.79 -9.20 -28.83
N ILE A 112 -7.99 -9.25 -29.41
CA ILE A 112 -8.15 -9.11 -30.85
C ILE A 112 -9.02 -7.88 -31.03
N GLU A 113 -8.40 -6.77 -31.40
CA GLU A 113 -9.01 -5.73 -32.22
C GLU A 113 -7.86 -5.00 -32.92
N GLU A 114 -7.52 -5.54 -34.09
CA GLU A 114 -6.73 -4.87 -35.11
C GLU A 114 -7.51 -3.65 -35.64
N GLY A 115 -6.80 -2.54 -35.81
CA GLY A 115 -7.22 -1.43 -36.66
C GLY A 115 -7.81 -0.24 -35.93
N ILE A 116 -6.97 0.77 -35.66
CA ILE A 116 -7.06 2.14 -36.20
C ILE A 116 -5.75 2.83 -35.79
N GLU A 117 -4.87 3.03 -36.77
CA GLU A 117 -3.64 3.78 -36.62
C GLU A 117 -3.96 5.28 -36.38
N GLY A 118 -3.37 5.85 -35.33
CA GLY A 118 -3.14 7.31 -35.28
C GLY A 118 -3.80 8.11 -34.15
N ILE A 119 -3.72 7.73 -32.87
CA ILE A 119 -3.93 8.66 -31.73
C ILE A 119 -3.04 8.27 -30.52
N ASP A 120 -1.75 8.03 -30.73
CA ASP A 120 -0.91 7.40 -29.68
C ASP A 120 -0.24 8.38 -28.71
N ASN A 121 -0.19 9.68 -29.02
CA ASN A 121 0.57 10.62 -28.18
C ASN A 121 -0.27 11.24 -27.03
N GLU A 122 -1.57 11.50 -27.25
CA GLU A 122 -2.46 12.04 -26.21
C GLU A 122 -2.90 10.96 -25.21
N LYS A 123 -3.06 9.72 -25.66
CA LYS A 123 -3.50 8.60 -24.81
C LYS A 123 -2.49 8.35 -23.68
N SER A 124 -1.19 8.51 -23.93
CA SER A 124 -0.14 8.25 -22.93
C SER A 124 -0.20 9.17 -21.69
N ALA A 125 -0.57 10.45 -21.86
CA ALA A 125 -0.73 11.43 -20.78
C ALA A 125 -2.11 11.38 -20.10
N LEU A 126 -3.12 10.84 -20.80
CA LEU A 126 -4.47 10.61 -20.29
C LEU A 126 -4.60 9.30 -19.50
N MET A 127 -3.77 8.30 -19.79
CA MET A 127 -3.76 6.99 -19.11
C MET A 127 -3.53 7.07 -17.59
N PRO A 128 -2.69 7.98 -17.04
CA PRO A 128 -2.62 8.22 -15.60
C PRO A 128 -3.92 8.74 -15.01
N GLN A 129 -4.55 9.73 -15.66
CA GLN A 129 -5.78 10.38 -15.16
C GLN A 129 -6.96 9.40 -15.16
N ILE A 130 -7.16 8.66 -16.25
CA ILE A 130 -8.23 7.65 -16.36
C ILE A 130 -8.06 6.56 -15.29
N LYS A 131 -6.82 6.17 -14.98
CA LYS A 131 -6.53 5.20 -13.92
C LYS A 131 -6.88 5.74 -12.53
N PHE A 132 -6.61 7.02 -12.25
CA PHE A 132 -6.97 7.65 -10.99
C PHE A 132 -8.47 7.87 -10.85
N GLU A 133 -9.17 8.23 -11.92
CA GLU A 133 -10.61 8.39 -11.93
C GLU A 133 -11.32 7.06 -11.69
N LYS A 134 -10.87 5.98 -12.34
CA LYS A 134 -11.38 4.64 -12.06
C LYS A 134 -11.12 4.22 -10.61
N LYS A 135 -9.96 4.57 -10.05
CA LYS A 135 -9.60 4.18 -8.69
C LYS A 135 -10.37 4.99 -7.63
N PHE A 136 -10.39 6.31 -7.74
CA PHE A 136 -10.85 7.23 -6.68
C PHE A 136 -12.16 7.97 -6.97
N GLY A 137 -12.64 7.94 -8.21
CA GLY A 137 -13.81 8.71 -8.67
C GLY A 137 -13.45 9.97 -9.43
N GLN A 138 -14.47 10.74 -9.83
CA GLN A 138 -14.33 11.83 -10.81
C GLN A 138 -13.80 13.16 -10.22
N SER A 139 -13.75 13.33 -8.90
CA SER A 139 -13.31 14.59 -8.30
C SER A 139 -11.80 14.76 -8.39
N SER A 140 -11.36 15.66 -9.28
CA SER A 140 -9.95 16.04 -9.44
C SER A 140 -9.35 16.65 -8.16
N VAL A 141 -10.16 17.35 -7.37
CA VAL A 141 -9.74 17.94 -6.08
C VAL A 141 -9.47 16.83 -5.07
N PHE A 142 -10.33 15.81 -5.01
CA PHE A 142 -10.11 14.66 -4.14
C PHE A 142 -8.88 13.85 -4.57
N ILE A 143 -8.72 13.57 -5.87
CA ILE A 143 -7.54 12.89 -6.42
C ILE A 143 -6.25 13.67 -6.07
N ALA A 144 -6.24 14.99 -6.24
CA ALA A 144 -5.09 15.80 -5.88
C ALA A 144 -4.77 15.69 -4.38
N ALA A 145 -5.79 15.66 -3.52
CA ALA A 145 -5.61 15.51 -2.08
C ALA A 145 -5.05 14.13 -1.68
N THR A 146 -5.37 13.05 -2.41
CA THR A 146 -4.79 11.72 -2.12
C THR A 146 -3.28 11.67 -2.40
N LEU A 147 -2.81 12.44 -3.40
CA LEU A 147 -1.40 12.54 -3.79
C LEU A 147 -0.54 13.37 -2.81
N MET A 148 -1.15 14.26 -2.03
CA MET A 148 -0.43 15.08 -1.05
C MET A 148 -0.06 14.25 0.18
N GLU A 149 1.20 13.82 0.34
CA GLU A 149 1.60 12.91 1.44
C GLU A 149 1.34 13.50 2.84
N ASP A 150 1.75 14.75 3.06
CA ASP A 150 1.60 15.47 4.32
C ASP A 150 0.15 15.88 4.63
N GLY A 151 -0.77 15.63 3.70
CA GLY A 151 -2.17 16.03 3.79
C GLY A 151 -2.36 17.55 3.69
N GLY A 152 -3.46 18.03 4.26
CA GLY A 152 -3.85 19.43 4.20
C GLY A 152 -4.67 19.79 2.95
N VAL A 153 -4.82 21.08 2.73
CA VAL A 153 -5.64 21.66 1.66
C VAL A 153 -4.73 22.35 0.64
N PRO A 154 -5.00 22.24 -0.67
CA PRO A 154 -4.25 22.98 -1.68
C PRO A 154 -4.20 24.49 -1.40
N LYS A 155 -3.04 25.11 -1.61
CA LYS A 155 -2.84 26.55 -1.39
C LYS A 155 -3.77 27.35 -2.30
N GLY A 156 -4.61 28.20 -1.72
CA GLY A 156 -5.55 29.06 -2.45
C GLY A 156 -6.94 28.45 -2.70
N ALA A 157 -7.23 27.26 -2.18
CA ALA A 157 -8.58 26.71 -2.25
C ALA A 157 -9.56 27.55 -1.41
N ARG A 158 -10.71 27.90 -1.99
CA ARG A 158 -11.77 28.64 -1.29
C ARG A 158 -12.70 27.67 -0.56
N SER A 159 -13.14 28.03 0.64
CA SER A 159 -14.04 27.17 1.44
C SER A 159 -15.33 26.81 0.69
N ALA A 160 -15.90 27.74 -0.08
CA ALA A 160 -17.10 27.49 -0.88
C ALA A 160 -16.89 26.42 -1.97
N SER A 161 -15.74 26.44 -2.67
CA SER A 161 -15.41 25.40 -3.65
C SER A 161 -15.16 24.05 -2.99
N LEU A 162 -14.49 24.02 -1.82
CA LEU A 162 -14.25 22.79 -1.08
C LEU A 162 -15.55 22.17 -0.58
N LEU A 163 -16.51 22.98 -0.13
CA LEU A 163 -17.82 22.51 0.30
C LEU A 163 -18.59 21.90 -0.88
N LYS A 164 -18.57 22.56 -2.05
CA LYS A 164 -19.20 22.03 -3.27
C LYS A 164 -18.60 20.66 -3.66
N GLU A 165 -17.27 20.53 -3.62
CA GLU A 165 -16.59 19.26 -3.89
C GLU A 165 -16.88 18.20 -2.83
N ALA A 166 -16.93 18.58 -1.55
CA ALA A 166 -17.29 17.65 -0.48
C ALA A 166 -18.70 17.08 -0.69
N ILE A 167 -19.68 17.92 -1.05
CA ILE A 167 -21.05 17.49 -1.38
C ILE A 167 -21.05 16.52 -2.57
N HIS A 168 -20.21 16.77 -3.58
CA HIS A 168 -20.09 15.89 -4.74
C HIS A 168 -19.50 14.51 -4.36
N VAL A 169 -18.44 14.48 -3.55
CA VAL A 169 -17.74 13.23 -3.15
C VAL A 169 -18.60 12.35 -2.24
N ILE A 170 -19.48 12.94 -1.41
CA ILE A 170 -20.40 12.18 -0.54
C ILE A 170 -21.71 11.77 -1.22
N SER A 171 -21.86 12.05 -2.53
CA SER A 171 -23.08 11.72 -3.26
C SER A 171 -23.22 10.20 -3.45
N CYS A 172 -24.47 9.72 -3.52
CA CYS A 172 -24.76 8.28 -3.55
C CYS A 172 -24.17 7.53 -4.76
N GLY A 173 -23.96 8.21 -5.89
CA GLY A 173 -23.39 7.62 -7.10
C GLY A 173 -21.90 7.89 -7.28
N TYR A 174 -21.23 8.49 -6.29
CA TYR A 174 -19.82 8.86 -6.45
C TYR A 174 -18.92 7.62 -6.62
N GLU A 175 -19.28 6.52 -5.96
CA GLU A 175 -18.52 5.28 -5.99
C GLU A 175 -18.85 4.39 -7.20
N ASP A 176 -19.83 4.77 -8.03
CA ASP A 176 -20.23 4.00 -9.19
C ASP A 176 -19.08 3.82 -10.17
N LYS A 177 -18.83 2.58 -10.58
CA LYS A 177 -17.73 2.18 -11.48
C LYS A 177 -16.33 2.53 -10.95
N THR A 178 -16.20 2.80 -9.66
CA THR A 178 -14.91 2.97 -9.00
C THR A 178 -14.43 1.69 -8.30
N GLU A 179 -13.23 1.73 -7.74
CA GLU A 179 -12.65 0.64 -6.95
C GLU A 179 -12.93 0.77 -5.43
N TRP A 180 -13.73 1.78 -5.02
CA TRP A 180 -14.20 1.92 -3.64
C TRP A 180 -14.97 0.67 -3.20
N GLY A 181 -14.62 0.16 -2.02
CA GLY A 181 -15.20 -1.04 -1.45
C GLY A 181 -14.78 -2.36 -2.09
N LYS A 182 -14.07 -2.32 -3.23
CA LYS A 182 -13.53 -3.51 -3.90
C LYS A 182 -12.05 -3.70 -3.58
N GLU A 183 -11.25 -2.67 -3.81
CA GLU A 183 -9.79 -2.69 -3.59
C GLU A 183 -9.32 -1.60 -2.64
N ILE A 184 -10.07 -0.51 -2.49
CA ILE A 184 -9.72 0.61 -1.61
C ILE A 184 -10.83 0.95 -0.62
N GLY A 185 -10.47 1.60 0.48
CA GLY A 185 -11.41 1.94 1.54
C GLY A 185 -11.81 0.73 2.38
N TRP A 186 -13.03 0.77 2.89
CA TRP A 186 -13.64 -0.36 3.60
C TRP A 186 -14.18 -1.35 2.60
N ILE A 187 -13.70 -2.59 2.65
CA ILE A 187 -14.15 -3.64 1.73
C ILE A 187 -15.62 -3.98 2.01
N TYR A 188 -16.43 -3.97 0.95
CA TYR A 188 -17.84 -4.33 1.02
C TYR A 188 -17.96 -5.86 1.09
N GLY A 189 -18.80 -6.32 2.03
CA GLY A 189 -19.05 -7.73 2.29
C GLY A 189 -20.15 -8.32 1.43
#